data_AF-A0A0C3QJ04-F1
#
_entry.id   AF-A0A0C3QJ04-F1
#
_cell.length_a   1.000
_cell.length_b   1.000
_cell.length_c   1.000
_cell.angle_alpha   90.00
_cell.angle_beta   90.00
_cell.angle_gamma   90.00
#
_symmetry.space_group_name_H-M   'P 1'
#
loop_
_entity.id
_entity.type
_entity.pdbx_description
1 polymer ?
#
loop_
_entity_poly.entity_id
_entity_poly.type
_entity_poly.pdbx_seq_one_letter_code
_entity_poly.pdbx_strand_id
1 'polypeptide(L)'
;MPSALWSSILEQLPYLKSFRAVACDLTDENLQTLTLWHVLPRLTKLNLDNELQLSTSFIEQVVWTHPELESVSLRGWNPSNISIQSLESIKQRVQHLYVETLRNTPEDIGQSETDSESDHSGWDSESDGEWLSGDEAVVRETC
;
A
#
# COMPACT_ATOMS: atom_id res chain seq x y z
N MET A 1 -19.75 5.90 -4.74
CA MET A 1 -19.34 5.95 -6.16
C MET A 1 -17.92 6.54 -6.34
N PRO A 2 -16.87 5.89 -5.81
CA PRO A 2 -15.48 6.30 -6.04
C PRO A 2 -14.87 5.83 -7.38
N SER A 3 -15.45 4.82 -8.05
CA SER A 3 -14.90 4.25 -9.30
C SER A 3 -14.88 5.23 -10.48
N ALA A 4 -15.92 6.07 -10.63
CA ALA A 4 -16.00 7.03 -11.72
C ALA A 4 -14.91 8.12 -11.65
N LEU A 5 -14.48 8.49 -10.44
CA LEU A 5 -13.47 9.53 -10.24
C LEU A 5 -12.10 9.10 -10.79
N TRP A 6 -11.66 7.90 -10.42
CA TRP A 6 -10.36 7.38 -10.85
C TRP A 6 -10.31 7.16 -12.37
N SER A 7 -11.39 6.65 -12.96
CA SER A 7 -11.49 6.52 -14.42
C SER A 7 -11.30 7.87 -15.13
N SER A 8 -12.02 8.90 -14.70
CA SER A 8 -11.88 10.25 -15.29
C SER A 8 -10.49 10.85 -15.11
N ILE A 9 -9.83 10.61 -13.97
CA ILE A 9 -8.47 11.10 -13.74
C ILE A 9 -7.47 10.41 -14.67
N LEU A 10 -7.53 9.08 -14.76
CA LEU A 10 -6.56 8.29 -15.51
C LEU A 10 -6.68 8.51 -17.02
N GLU A 11 -7.90 8.69 -17.54
CA GLU A 11 -8.15 9.02 -18.94
C GLU A 11 -7.55 10.38 -19.35
N GLN A 12 -7.38 11.31 -18.41
CA GLN A 12 -6.76 12.61 -18.67
C GLN A 12 -5.23 12.57 -18.65
N LEU A 13 -4.62 11.41 -18.36
CA LEU A 13 -3.18 11.25 -18.18
C LEU A 13 -2.55 10.26 -19.18
N PRO A 14 -2.75 10.43 -20.51
CA PRO A 14 -2.30 9.46 -21.52
C PRO A 14 -0.78 9.30 -21.64
N TYR A 15 -0.02 10.22 -21.04
CA TYR A 15 1.44 10.21 -21.02
C TYR A 15 2.03 9.74 -19.68
N LEU A 16 1.19 9.32 -18.72
CA LEU A 16 1.65 8.85 -17.42
C LEU A 16 2.52 7.60 -17.59
N LYS A 17 3.75 7.67 -17.09
CA LYS A 17 4.69 6.53 -17.09
C LYS A 17 4.76 5.82 -15.75
N SER A 18 4.42 6.51 -14.67
CA SER A 18 4.53 5.99 -13.31
C SER A 18 3.25 6.32 -12.57
N PHE A 19 2.54 5.29 -12.12
CA PHE A 19 1.39 5.44 -11.23
C PHE A 19 1.81 5.02 -9.82
N ARG A 20 1.50 5.86 -8.83
CA ARG A 20 1.71 5.54 -7.42
C ARG A 20 0.48 5.92 -6.61
N ALA A 21 -0.04 4.95 -5.86
CA ALA A 21 -1.06 5.16 -4.84
C ALA A 21 -0.55 4.65 -3.48
N VAL A 22 -0.92 5.35 -2.41
CA VAL A 22 -0.52 5.02 -1.05
C VAL A 22 -1.69 5.24 -0.12
N ALA A 23 -2.11 4.19 0.58
CA ALA A 23 -3.18 4.25 1.57
C ALA A 23 -4.42 5.02 1.08
N CYS A 24 -4.80 4.79 -0.17
CA CYS A 24 -5.95 5.42 -0.83
C CYS A 24 -7.23 4.58 -0.70
N ASP A 25 -7.17 3.46 0.02
CA ASP A 25 -8.25 2.47 0.20
C ASP A 25 -8.86 2.02 -1.14
N LEU A 26 -7.99 1.80 -2.13
CA LEU A 26 -8.39 1.42 -3.47
C LEU A 26 -8.88 -0.01 -3.51
N THR A 27 -9.98 -0.21 -4.23
CA THR A 27 -10.49 -1.52 -4.61
C THR A 27 -10.20 -1.82 -6.08
N ASP A 28 -10.30 -3.09 -6.47
CA ASP A 28 -10.14 -3.50 -7.87
C ASP A 28 -11.13 -2.73 -8.78
N GLU A 29 -12.33 -2.42 -8.30
CA GLU A 29 -13.33 -1.62 -9.00
C GLU A 29 -12.91 -0.16 -9.21
N ASN A 30 -12.17 0.43 -8.26
CA ASN A 30 -11.70 1.81 -8.38
C ASN A 30 -10.69 1.96 -9.52
N LEU A 31 -9.84 0.95 -9.68
CA LEU A 31 -8.78 0.94 -10.67
C LEU A 31 -9.13 0.12 -11.91
N GLN A 32 -10.37 -0.32 -12.08
CA GLN A 32 -10.76 -1.22 -13.18
C GLN A 32 -10.37 -0.68 -14.55
N THR A 33 -10.39 0.65 -14.75
CA THR A 33 -9.95 1.28 -16.00
C THR A 33 -8.48 1.01 -16.36
N LEU A 34 -7.62 0.68 -15.38
CA LEU A 34 -6.24 0.27 -15.64
C LEU A 34 -6.16 -1.04 -16.42
N THR A 35 -7.22 -1.84 -16.49
CA THR A 35 -7.27 -3.03 -17.35
C THR A 35 -7.49 -2.68 -18.83
N LEU A 36 -7.63 -1.40 -19.16
CA LEU A 36 -7.73 -0.88 -20.53
C LEU A 36 -6.40 -0.24 -20.96
N TRP A 37 -5.71 -0.87 -21.91
CA TRP A 37 -4.36 -0.45 -22.33
C TRP A 37 -4.31 0.99 -22.86
N HIS A 38 -5.39 1.47 -23.48
CA HIS A 38 -5.46 2.78 -24.10
C HIS A 38 -5.59 3.93 -23.09
N VAL A 39 -5.91 3.64 -21.83
CA VAL A 39 -6.06 4.66 -20.78
C VAL A 39 -4.68 5.17 -20.37
N LEU A 40 -3.74 4.26 -20.11
CA LEU A 40 -2.35 4.59 -19.77
C LEU A 40 -1.35 3.86 -20.68
N PRO A 41 -1.29 4.20 -21.98
CA PRO A 41 -0.55 3.42 -22.98
C PRO A 41 0.98 3.45 -22.80
N ARG A 42 1.48 4.28 -21.87
CA ARG A 42 2.92 4.47 -21.60
C ARG A 42 3.31 4.10 -20.18
N LEU A 43 2.42 3.42 -19.43
CA LEU A 43 2.69 3.05 -18.05
C LEU A 43 3.84 2.03 -18.00
N THR A 44 4.93 2.39 -17.33
CA THR A 44 6.09 1.52 -17.12
C THR A 44 6.30 1.13 -15.66
N LYS A 45 5.71 1.88 -14.72
CA LYS A 45 5.83 1.63 -13.27
C LYS A 45 4.49 1.72 -12.55
N LEU A 46 4.20 0.72 -11.73
CA LEU A 46 3.01 0.65 -10.88
C LEU A 46 3.40 0.41 -9.42
N ASN A 47 3.15 1.40 -8.57
CA ASN A 47 3.44 1.32 -7.13
C ASN A 47 2.13 1.45 -6.34
N LEU A 48 1.81 0.44 -5.56
CA LEU A 48 0.57 0.36 -4.78
C LEU A 48 0.95 -0.01 -3.36
N ASP A 49 0.99 1.00 -2.49
CA ASP A 49 1.47 0.84 -1.13
C ASP A 49 0.28 0.95 -0.15
N ASN A 50 0.15 -0.01 0.77
CA ASN A 50 -0.92 -0.09 1.77
C ASN A 50 -2.33 -0.12 1.16
N GLU A 51 -2.50 -0.69 -0.03
CA GLU A 51 -3.81 -0.86 -0.68
C GLU A 51 -4.41 -2.22 -0.32
N LEU A 52 -5.05 -2.29 0.84
CA LEU A 52 -5.42 -3.56 1.49
C LEU A 52 -6.51 -4.34 0.78
N GLN A 53 -7.31 -3.69 -0.06
CA GLN A 53 -8.47 -4.30 -0.73
C GLN A 53 -8.18 -4.74 -2.17
N LEU A 54 -6.99 -4.45 -2.70
CA LEU A 54 -6.60 -4.89 -4.03
C LEU A 54 -6.19 -6.36 -4.03
N SER A 55 -6.48 -7.05 -5.12
CA SER A 55 -6.10 -8.44 -5.33
C SER A 55 -4.91 -8.58 -6.28
N THR A 56 -4.01 -9.53 -6.04
CA THR A 56 -2.90 -9.78 -6.99
C THR A 56 -3.40 -10.32 -8.33
N SER A 57 -4.58 -10.94 -8.37
CA SER A 57 -5.24 -11.34 -9.63
C SER A 57 -5.62 -10.14 -10.48
N PHE A 58 -6.07 -9.05 -9.87
CA PHE A 58 -6.32 -7.80 -10.59
C PHE A 58 -5.01 -7.19 -11.09
N ILE A 59 -3.95 -7.18 -10.26
CA ILE A 59 -2.64 -6.68 -10.69
C ILE A 59 -2.07 -7.50 -11.86
N GLU A 60 -2.24 -8.81 -11.84
CA GLU A 60 -1.89 -9.68 -12.96
C GLU A 60 -2.60 -9.24 -14.25
N GLN A 61 -3.90 -8.96 -14.21
CA GLN A 61 -4.63 -8.45 -15.38
C GLN A 61 -4.06 -7.12 -15.87
N VAL A 62 -3.76 -6.17 -14.97
CA VAL A 62 -3.13 -4.89 -15.33
C VAL A 62 -1.78 -5.11 -16.01
N VAL A 63 -0.95 -6.01 -15.48
CA VAL A 63 0.36 -6.35 -16.05
C VAL A 63 0.24 -6.94 -17.45
N TRP A 64 -0.77 -7.78 -17.70
CA TRP A 64 -1.03 -8.33 -19.03
C TRP A 64 -1.55 -7.30 -20.03
N THR A 65 -2.34 -6.33 -19.56
CA THR A 65 -2.86 -5.24 -20.37
C THR A 65 -1.76 -4.25 -20.80
N HIS A 66 -0.77 -3.99 -19.94
CA HIS A 66 0.26 -2.97 -20.18
C HIS A 66 1.59 -3.60 -20.56
N PRO A 67 1.89 -3.80 -21.86
CA PRO A 67 3.06 -4.55 -22.30
C PRO A 67 4.40 -3.87 -21.98
N GLU A 68 4.37 -2.54 -21.78
CA GLU A 68 5.51 -1.69 -21.41
C GLU A 68 5.71 -1.63 -19.88
N LEU A 69 4.89 -2.31 -19.08
CA LEU A 69 5.02 -2.29 -17.62
C LEU A 69 6.24 -3.10 -17.19
N GLU A 70 7.25 -2.41 -16.67
CA GLU A 70 8.53 -3.00 -16.29
C GLU A 70 8.63 -3.25 -14.79
N SER A 71 7.92 -2.45 -13.98
CA SER A 71 8.07 -2.45 -12.53
C SER A 71 6.74 -2.43 -11.80
N VAL A 72 6.59 -3.34 -10.84
CA VAL A 72 5.44 -3.44 -9.93
C VAL A 72 5.96 -3.52 -8.48
N SER A 73 5.46 -2.62 -7.63
CA SER A 73 5.73 -2.61 -6.18
C SER A 73 4.43 -2.70 -5.40
N LEU A 74 4.29 -3.75 -4.59
CA LEU A 74 3.13 -4.04 -3.76
C LEU A 74 3.58 -4.06 -2.29
N ARG A 75 3.48 -2.93 -1.58
CA ARG A 75 3.97 -2.82 -0.18
C ARG A 75 2.85 -2.76 0.83
N GLY A 76 3.00 -3.39 1.99
CA GLY A 76 1.97 -3.42 3.01
C GLY A 76 0.65 -4.03 2.54
N TRP A 77 0.72 -5.08 1.71
CA TRP A 77 -0.48 -5.75 1.19
C TRP A 77 -1.05 -6.74 2.20
N ASN A 78 -2.37 -6.94 2.14
CA ASN A 78 -3.06 -7.96 2.93
C ASN A 78 -2.68 -9.37 2.40
N PRO A 79 -2.08 -10.25 3.24
CA PRO A 79 -1.73 -11.62 2.84
C PRO A 79 -2.89 -12.41 2.22
N SER A 80 -4.13 -12.17 2.66
CA SER A 80 -5.32 -12.88 2.15
C SER A 80 -5.65 -12.56 0.69
N ASN A 81 -5.20 -11.40 0.19
CA ASN A 81 -5.45 -10.96 -1.18
C ASN A 81 -4.29 -11.29 -2.14
N ILE A 82 -3.30 -12.05 -1.65
CA ILE A 82 -2.13 -12.45 -2.39
C ILE A 82 -2.27 -13.89 -2.85
N SER A 83 -2.31 -14.06 -4.17
CA SER A 83 -2.21 -15.34 -4.86
C SER A 83 -0.77 -15.56 -5.32
N ILE A 84 -0.15 -16.65 -4.84
CA ILE A 84 1.20 -17.07 -5.25
C ILE A 84 1.27 -17.27 -6.76
N GLN A 85 0.23 -17.87 -7.36
CA GLN A 85 0.16 -18.10 -8.80
C GLN A 85 0.18 -16.78 -9.58
N SER A 86 -0.61 -15.79 -9.15
CA SER A 86 -0.60 -14.47 -9.80
C SER A 86 0.74 -13.77 -9.64
N LEU A 87 1.38 -13.86 -8.46
CA LEU A 87 2.71 -13.29 -8.27
C LEU A 87 3.76 -13.94 -9.19
N GLU A 88 3.69 -15.25 -9.40
CA GLU A 88 4.57 -15.96 -10.34
C GLU A 88 4.32 -15.49 -11.78
N SER A 89 3.06 -15.38 -12.21
CA SER A 89 2.70 -14.82 -13.52
C SER A 89 3.24 -13.40 -13.71
N ILE A 90 3.06 -12.53 -12.71
CA ILE A 90 3.54 -11.15 -12.76
C ILE A 90 5.07 -11.14 -12.87
N LYS A 91 5.77 -11.94 -12.06
CA LYS A 91 7.23 -12.04 -12.04
C LYS A 91 7.81 -12.48 -13.39
N GLN A 92 7.09 -13.32 -14.15
CA GLN A 92 7.53 -13.73 -15.48
C GLN A 92 7.42 -12.60 -16.52
N ARG A 93 6.57 -11.60 -16.27
CA ARG A 93 6.27 -10.55 -17.24
C ARG A 93 7.01 -9.24 -16.99
N VAL A 94 7.19 -8.86 -15.73
CA VAL A 94 7.82 -7.58 -15.33
C VAL A 94 9.30 -7.78 -14.98
N GLN A 95 10.13 -6.77 -15.22
CA GLN A 95 11.56 -6.82 -14.90
C GLN A 95 11.79 -6.73 -13.38
N HIS A 96 10.97 -5.95 -12.69
CA HIS A 96 11.10 -5.68 -11.26
C HIS A 96 9.78 -5.88 -10.53
N LEU A 97 9.71 -6.93 -9.70
CA LEU A 97 8.59 -7.18 -8.80
C LEU A 97 9.08 -7.05 -7.35
N TYR A 98 8.44 -6.17 -6.59
CA TYR A 98 8.62 -6.06 -5.14
C TYR A 98 7.30 -6.32 -4.44
N VAL A 99 7.30 -7.22 -3.46
CA VAL A 99 6.12 -7.55 -2.67
C VAL A 99 6.51 -7.57 -1.20
N GLU A 100 5.79 -6.80 -0.39
CA GLU A 100 5.89 -6.77 1.06
C GLU A 100 4.48 -6.84 1.63
N THR A 101 4.24 -7.81 2.51
CA THR A 101 2.94 -8.02 3.14
C THR A 101 2.94 -7.44 4.54
N LEU A 102 1.77 -7.00 5.02
CA LEU A 102 1.63 -6.69 6.44
C LEU A 102 2.00 -7.92 7.27
N ARG A 103 2.84 -7.73 8.28
CA ARG A 103 3.09 -8.77 9.28
C ARG A 103 1.88 -8.79 10.20
N ASN A 104 1.10 -9.87 10.13
CA ASN A 104 0.17 -10.17 11.20
C ASN A 104 1.02 -10.49 12.44
N THR A 105 1.15 -9.55 13.37
CA THR A 105 1.68 -9.88 14.70
C THR A 105 0.65 -10.80 15.36
N PRO A 106 1.01 -12.03 15.76
CA PRO A 106 0.07 -12.98 16.34
C PRO A 106 -0.41 -12.62 17.76
N GLU A 107 -0.19 -11.40 18.25
CA GLU A 107 -0.55 -10.97 19.61
C GLU A 107 -2.03 -10.60 19.79
N ASP A 108 -2.87 -10.67 18.75
CA ASP A 108 -4.32 -10.39 18.87
C ASP A 108 -5.19 -11.66 18.87
N ILE A 109 -4.59 -12.81 19.19
CA ILE A 109 -5.30 -14.07 19.44
C ILE A 109 -4.79 -14.65 20.77
N GLY A 110 -5.19 -14.05 21.89
CA GLY A 110 -5.03 -14.69 23.21
C GLY A 110 -5.01 -13.76 24.42
N GLN A 111 -6.19 -13.43 24.94
CA GLN A 111 -6.53 -13.37 26.39
C GLN A 111 -8.02 -13.00 26.50
N SER A 112 -8.96 -13.95 26.65
CA SER A 112 -9.31 -14.74 27.84
C SER A 112 -10.05 -13.94 28.92
N GLU A 113 -11.30 -14.37 29.14
CA GLU A 113 -12.06 -14.33 30.41
C GLU A 113 -12.79 -13.03 30.80
N THR A 114 -14.09 -13.08 30.48
CA THR A 114 -15.17 -12.46 31.24
C THR A 114 -15.07 -12.80 32.74
N ASP A 115 -15.36 -11.78 33.55
CA ASP A 115 -15.65 -11.79 34.99
C ASP A 115 -14.49 -12.03 35.98
N SER A 116 -13.95 -10.92 36.49
CA SER A 116 -13.76 -10.73 37.94
C SER A 116 -13.68 -9.24 38.26
N GLU A 117 -14.76 -8.72 38.86
CA GLU A 117 -14.75 -7.47 39.60
C GLU A 117 -13.76 -7.59 40.77
N SER A 118 -12.79 -6.67 40.88
CA SER A 118 -12.30 -6.23 42.19
C SER A 118 -11.54 -4.92 42.09
N ASP A 119 -11.98 -3.99 42.94
CA ASP A 119 -11.46 -2.66 43.16
C ASP A 119 -10.00 -2.60 43.63
N HIS A 120 -9.33 -1.50 43.24
CA HIS A 120 -8.50 -0.61 44.07
C HIS A 120 -7.09 -0.27 43.54
N SER A 121 -6.93 1.05 43.34
CA SER A 121 -5.76 1.91 43.65
C SER A 121 -4.46 1.76 42.87
N GLY A 122 -3.98 2.89 42.32
CA GLY A 122 -2.56 3.08 42.04
C GLY A 122 -2.25 4.03 40.87
N TRP A 123 -2.79 5.24 40.88
CA TRP A 123 -2.21 6.33 40.08
C TRP A 123 -0.96 6.82 40.80
N ASP A 124 0.20 6.28 40.43
CA ASP A 124 1.48 6.92 40.70
C ASP A 124 2.16 7.21 39.37
N SER A 125 2.23 8.51 39.09
CA SER A 125 3.01 9.11 38.01
C SER A 125 4.50 9.08 38.37
N GLU A 126 5.32 9.36 37.35
CA GLU A 126 6.73 9.80 37.36
C GLU A 126 7.77 8.75 36.94
N SER A 127 8.27 8.88 35.72
CA SER A 127 9.65 9.35 35.52
C SER A 127 9.93 9.61 34.05
N ASP A 128 10.59 10.74 33.81
CA ASP A 128 10.96 11.33 32.55
C ASP A 128 11.83 10.45 31.65
N GLY A 129 11.58 10.58 30.35
CA GLY A 129 12.47 10.14 29.29
C GLY A 129 12.43 11.16 28.16
N GLU A 130 13.13 12.28 28.34
CA GLU A 130 13.45 13.25 27.30
C GLU A 130 14.23 12.57 26.16
N TRP A 131 13.59 12.37 25.01
CA TRP A 131 14.30 12.06 23.77
C TRP A 131 14.43 13.34 22.96
N LEU A 132 15.34 14.22 23.40
CA LEU A 132 15.80 15.32 22.56
C LEU A 132 16.73 14.76 21.48
N SER A 133 16.28 15.01 20.26
CA SER A 133 16.95 14.86 18.97
C SER A 133 18.41 15.29 19.00
N GLY A 134 19.31 14.38 18.59
CA GLY A 134 20.70 14.72 18.29
C GLY A 134 20.79 15.66 17.09
N ASP A 135 20.97 16.96 17.36
CA ASP A 135 22.17 17.74 16.99
C ASP A 135 22.83 17.30 15.67
N GLU A 136 22.92 18.07 14.59
CA GLU A 136 23.01 19.53 14.45
C GLU A 136 22.80 19.97 12.98
N ALA A 137 22.13 21.11 12.78
CA ALA A 137 22.58 22.22 11.93
C ALA A 137 21.54 23.36 11.98
N VAL A 138 21.64 24.24 12.97
CA VAL A 138 20.92 25.53 12.93
C VAL A 138 21.80 26.54 12.22
N VAL A 139 21.66 26.64 10.91
CA VAL A 139 22.08 27.84 10.17
C VAL A 139 21.01 28.89 10.39
N ARG A 140 21.36 29.97 11.09
CA ARG A 140 20.63 31.23 11.02
C ARG A 140 21.58 32.32 10.57
N GLU A 141 21.52 32.59 9.27
CA GLU A 141 22.03 33.81 8.67
C GLU A 141 21.14 35.01 9.01
N THR A 142 21.78 36.18 9.10
CA THR A 142 21.26 37.55 8.88
C THR A 142 20.22 38.10 9.88
N CYS A 143 20.35 39.31 10.46
CA CYS A 143 21.17 40.50 10.22
C CYS A 143 21.66 41.09 11.55
#